data_AF-A0A3N5Q431-F1
#
_entry.id   AF-A0A3N5Q431-F1
#
_cell.length_a   1.000
_cell.length_b   1.000
_cell.length_c   1.000
_cell.angle_alpha   90.00
_cell.angle_beta   90.00
_cell.angle_gamma   90.00
#
_symmetry.space_group_name_H-M   'P 1'
#
loop_
_entity.id
_entity.type
_entity.pdbx_description
1 polymer ?
#
loop_
_entity_poly.entity_id
_entity_poly.type
_entity_poly.pdbx_seq_one_letter_code
_entity_poly.pdbx_strand_id
1 'polypeptide(L)' 'MPYTKIWIHLIWSTKNREKIITKELRKVLLEHIIENAKLKGIFIKVINCVNDHVHLLISLGR' A
#
# COMPACT_ATOMS: atom_id res chain seq x y z
N MET A 1 -11.21 -3.52 29.65
CA MET A 1 -11.63 -3.54 28.24
C MET A 1 -10.54 -4.21 27.44
N PRO A 2 -10.83 -5.17 26.54
CA PRO A 2 -9.80 -5.78 25.70
C PRO A 2 -9.19 -4.73 24.77
N TYR A 3 -7.85 -4.73 24.66
CA TYR A 3 -7.13 -3.94 23.67
C TYR A 3 -7.14 -4.68 22.34
N THR A 4 -7.78 -4.10 21.33
CA THR A 4 -7.90 -4.70 19.99
C THR A 4 -7.12 -3.87 18.98
N LYS A 5 -6.26 -4.53 18.22
CA LYS A 5 -5.48 -3.92 17.13
C LYS A 5 -5.57 -4.77 15.88
N ILE A 6 -6.13 -4.22 14.81
CA ILE A 6 -6.36 -4.93 13.55
C ILE A 6 -5.41 -4.38 12.50
N TRP A 7 -4.58 -5.26 11.96
CA TRP A 7 -3.67 -4.97 10.86
C TRP A 7 -4.07 -5.79 9.64
N ILE A 8 -4.06 -5.16 8.46
CA ILE A 8 -4.38 -5.83 7.19
C ILE A 8 -3.20 -5.68 6.23
N HIS A 9 -2.70 -6.81 5.75
CA HIS A 9 -1.74 -6.88 4.66
C HIS A 9 -2.50 -7.04 3.33
N LEU A 10 -2.49 -5.98 2.54
CA LEU A 10 -3.10 -5.91 1.22
C LEU A 10 -2.03 -6.14 0.17
N ILE A 11 -2.36 -6.99 -0.81
CA ILE A 11 -1.51 -7.27 -1.97
C ILE A 11 -2.39 -7.24 -3.20
N TRP A 12 -1.99 -6.47 -4.21
CA TRP A 12 -2.64 -6.48 -5.52
C TRP A 12 -1.59 -6.33 -6.62
N SER A 13 -1.88 -6.90 -7.78
CA SER A 13 -0.99 -6.88 -8.94
C SER A 13 -1.45 -5.89 -10.01
N THR A 14 -0.53 -5.56 -10.91
CA THR A 14 -0.84 -4.99 -12.21
C THR A 14 -1.74 -5.95 -13.01
N LYS A 15 -2.40 -5.42 -14.03
CA LYS A 15 -3.21 -6.22 -14.95
C LYS A 15 -2.32 -7.29 -15.59
N ASN A 16 -2.80 -8.54 -15.60
CA ASN A 16 -2.07 -9.71 -16.11
C ASN A 16 -0.67 -9.93 -15.49
N ARG A 17 -0.36 -9.33 -14.33
CA ARG A 17 0.99 -9.32 -13.74
C ARG A 17 2.07 -8.78 -14.67
N GLU A 18 1.71 -7.87 -15.57
CA GLU A 18 2.67 -7.20 -16.42
C GLU A 18 3.68 -6.41 -15.56
N LYS A 19 4.97 -6.55 -15.87
CA LYS A 19 6.07 -5.98 -15.08
C LYS A 19 6.31 -4.50 -15.38
N ILE A 20 5.24 -3.69 -15.29
CA ILE A 20 5.23 -2.28 -15.68
C ILE A 20 5.69 -1.32 -14.56
N ILE A 21 5.90 -1.81 -13.34
CA ILE A 21 6.41 -0.99 -12.23
C ILE A 21 7.94 -0.87 -12.37
N THR A 22 8.37 0.13 -13.13
CA THR A 22 9.80 0.45 -13.30
C THR A 22 10.36 1.15 -12.06
N LYS A 23 11.69 1.33 -12.02
CA LYS A 23 12.36 2.03 -10.91
C LYS A 23 11.90 3.48 -10.81
N GLU A 24 11.66 4.12 -11.95
CA GLU A 24 11.19 5.50 -12.07
C GLU A 24 9.73 5.60 -11.62
N LEU A 25 8.88 4.67 -12.06
CA LEU A 25 7.46 4.66 -11.68
C LEU A 25 7.25 4.35 -10.19
N ARG A 26 8.11 3.52 -9.59
CA ARG A 26 7.99 3.10 -8.19
C ARG A 26 7.86 4.27 -7.23
N LYS A 27 8.70 5.31 -7.35
CA LYS A 27 8.64 6.47 -6.46
C LYS A 27 7.30 7.19 -6.56
N VAL A 28 6.89 7.52 -7.78
CA VAL A 28 5.63 8.22 -8.07
C VAL A 28 4.40 7.42 -7.61
N LEU A 29 4.42 6.10 -7.85
CA LEU A 29 3.35 5.20 -7.43
C LEU A 29 3.19 5.15 -5.90
N LEU A 30 4.29 5.01 -5.17
CA LEU A 30 4.26 4.95 -3.71
C LEU A 30 3.81 6.30 -3.11
N GLU A 31 4.31 7.42 -3.65
CA GLU A 31 3.89 8.78 -3.24
C GLU A 31 2.39 8.98 -3.45
N HIS A 32 1.86 8.61 -4.63
CA HIS A 32 0.44 8.69 -4.93
C HIS A 32 -0.43 7.90 -3.93
N ILE A 33 -0.04 6.67 -3.59
CA ILE A 33 -0.80 5.83 -2.65
C ILE A 33 -0.74 6.44 -1.23
N ILE A 34 0.41 6.96 -0.81
CA ILE A 34 0.58 7.61 0.50
C ILE A 34 -0.29 8.87 0.60
N GLU A 35 -0.31 9.71 -0.43
CA GLU A 35 -1.14 10.91 -0.48
C GLU A 35 -2.64 10.56 -0.42
N ASN A 36 -3.07 9.57 -1.21
CA ASN A 36 -4.45 9.10 -1.20
C ASN A 36 -4.87 8.57 0.18
N ALA A 37 -3.99 7.81 0.83
CA ALA A 37 -4.24 7.29 2.17
C ALA A 37 -4.37 8.40 3.21
N LYS A 38 -3.51 9.43 3.15
CA LYS A 38 -3.62 10.62 4.02
C LYS A 38 -4.97 11.32 3.85
N LEU A 39 -5.38 11.56 2.60
CA LEU A 39 -6.67 12.21 2.30
C LEU A 39 -7.87 11.41 2.80
N LYS A 40 -7.76 10.08 2.86
CA LYS A 40 -8.82 9.18 3.32
C LYS A 40 -8.72 8.78 4.79
N GLY A 41 -7.73 9.28 5.52
CA GLY A 41 -7.50 8.90 6.92
C GLY A 41 -7.11 7.42 7.11
N ILE A 42 -6.46 6.80 6.12
CA ILE A 42 -5.97 5.42 6.17
C ILE A 42 -4.55 5.41 6.75
N PHE A 43 -4.35 4.65 7.82
CA PHE A 43 -3.07 4.56 8.52
C PHE A 43 -2.19 3.45 7.92
N ILE A 44 -1.24 3.86 7.08
CA ILE A 44 -0.23 2.95 6.49
C ILE A 44 0.94 2.77 7.46
N LYS A 45 1.29 1.52 7.77
CA LYS A 45 2.50 1.18 8.51
C LYS A 45 3.69 0.89 7.60
N VAL A 46 3.46 0.15 6.51
CA VAL A 46 4.48 -0.21 5.52
C VAL A 46 3.84 -0.19 4.14
N ILE A 47 4.55 0.34 3.15
CA ILE A 47 4.18 0.21 1.74
C ILE A 47 5.45 -0.11 0.94
N ASN A 48 5.32 -1.01 -0.02
CA ASN A 48 6.38 -1.29 -0.98
C ASN A 48 5.80 -1.85 -2.27
N CYS A 49 6.58 -1.88 -3.34
CA CYS A 49 6.22 -2.57 -4.56
C CYS A 49 7.42 -3.25 -5.22
N VAL A 50 7.10 -4.25 -6.03
CA VAL A 50 8.02 -4.88 -7.00
C VAL A 50 7.45 -4.66 -8.41
N ASN A 51 8.04 -5.28 -9.41
CA ASN A 51 7.78 -4.96 -10.81
C ASN A 51 6.31 -5.16 -11.27
N ASP A 52 5.53 -6.00 -10.59
CA ASP A 52 4.16 -6.35 -10.99
C ASP A 52 3.13 -6.28 -9.85
N HIS A 53 3.51 -5.94 -8.62
CA HIS A 53 2.56 -5.87 -7.50
C HIS A 53 3.01 -4.96 -6.36
N VAL A 54 2.03 -4.56 -5.54
CA VAL A 54 2.20 -3.68 -4.38
C VAL A 54 1.86 -4.46 -3.11
N HIS A 55 2.62 -4.21 -2.05
CA HIS A 55 2.37 -4.67 -0.69
C HIS A 55 2.06 -3.46 0.18
N LEU A 56 0.98 -3.55 0.95
CA LEU A 56 0.56 -2.47 1.85
C LEU A 56 0.09 -3.05 3.18
N LEU A 57 0.63 -2.56 4.29
CA LEU A 57 0.19 -2.90 5.64
C LEU A 57 -0.54 -1.70 6.25
N ILE A 58 -1.82 -1.85 6.56
CA ILE A 58 -2.66 -0.79 7.15
C ILE A 58 -3.21 -1.18 8.52
N SER A 59 -3.51 -0.18 9.34
CA SER A 59 -4.30 -0.33 10.57
C SER A 59 -5.77 -0.03 10.28
N LEU A 60 -6.69 -0.90 10.73
CA LEU A 60 -8.13 -0.59 10.76
C LEU A 60 -8.58 0.09 12.06
N GLY A 61 -7.72 0.13 13.06
CA GLY A 61 -7.91 0.92 14.28
C GLY A 61 -7.10 2.21 14.25
N ARG A 62 -7.47 3.18 15.08
CA ARG A 62 -6.62 4.33 15.43
C ARG A 62 -5.58 3.93 16.46
#